data_AF-A0A2Z2NW78-F1
#
_entry.id   AF-A0A2Z2NW78-F1
#
_cell.length_a   1.000
_cell.length_b   1.000
_cell.length_c   1.000
_cell.angle_alpha   90.00
_cell.angle_beta   90.00
_cell.angle_gamma   90.00
#
_symmetry.space_group_name_H-M   'P 1'
#
loop_
_entity.id
_entity.type
_entity.pdbx_description
1 polymer ?
#
loop_
_entity_poly.entity_id
_entity_poly.type
_entity_poly.pdbx_seq_one_letter_code
_entity_poly.pdbx_strand_id
1 'polypeptide(L)'
;MQLFELLNLEGQQAGLSWITILNKREGYRQLFAGFDPVKIARFTDAKLDKIASNPLIVRHRQKVESIRSNAHAWLAMREAGQDFSEFVWSYVNHEAIDNARTCMSEVPAKTDASTAMSKQLKKLGFAFVGPTTCYAFMQAGGMVNDHLTSCPRHPEVA
;
A
#
# COMPACT_ATOMS: atom_id res chain seq x y z
N MET A 1 -6.06 10.37 0.21
CA MET A 1 -4.70 9.79 0.07
C MET A 1 -4.67 9.06 -1.27
N GLN A 2 -3.63 9.19 -2.08
CA GLN A 2 -3.56 8.49 -3.36
C GLN A 2 -3.23 7.00 -3.11
N LEU A 3 -3.84 6.08 -3.86
CA LEU A 3 -3.68 4.63 -3.67
C LEU A 3 -2.20 4.18 -3.78
N PHE A 4 -1.40 4.85 -4.60
CA PHE A 4 0.04 4.59 -4.71
C PHE A 4 0.79 4.89 -3.40
N GLU A 5 0.53 6.03 -2.76
CA GLU A 5 1.11 6.37 -1.45
C GLU A 5 0.72 5.30 -0.42
N LEU A 6 -0.56 4.95 -0.37
CA LEU A 6 -1.08 3.99 0.60
C LEU A 6 -0.40 2.62 0.45
N LEU A 7 -0.38 2.05 -0.76
CA LEU A 7 0.25 0.75 -1.01
C LEU A 7 1.73 0.74 -0.58
N ASN A 8 2.46 1.83 -0.87
CA ASN A 8 3.85 1.93 -0.48
C ASN A 8 4.02 1.98 1.04
N LEU A 9 3.19 2.75 1.75
CA LEU A 9 3.23 2.84 3.21
C LEU A 9 2.89 1.49 3.87
N GLU A 10 1.91 0.76 3.36
CA GLU A 10 1.62 -0.61 3.81
C GLU A 10 2.83 -1.54 3.64
N GLY A 11 3.56 -1.42 2.52
CA GLY A 11 4.81 -2.15 2.31
C GLY A 11 5.91 -1.80 3.32
N GLN A 12 5.95 -0.54 3.80
CA GLN A 12 6.91 -0.12 4.83
C GLN A 12 6.62 -0.74 6.21
N GLN A 13 5.37 -1.13 6.46
CA GLN A 13 4.93 -1.68 7.74
C GLN A 13 5.44 -3.11 8.02
N ALA A 14 5.93 -3.85 7.03
CA ALA A 14 6.36 -5.25 7.22
C ALA A 14 7.32 -5.42 8.42
N GLY A 15 6.89 -6.15 9.46
CA GLY A 15 7.66 -6.36 10.71
C GLY A 15 7.60 -5.21 11.73
N LEU A 16 6.68 -4.26 11.57
CA LEU A 16 6.48 -3.09 12.44
C LEU A 16 4.99 -2.89 12.74
N SER A 17 4.69 -2.04 13.72
CA SER A 17 3.32 -1.58 13.97
C SER A 17 2.91 -0.48 12.98
N TRP A 18 1.62 -0.43 12.60
CA TRP A 18 1.11 0.62 11.70
C TRP A 18 1.30 2.03 12.25
N ILE A 19 1.15 2.22 13.56
CA ILE A 19 1.39 3.51 14.22
C ILE A 19 2.82 4.03 14.00
N THR A 20 3.81 3.13 13.86
CA THR A 20 5.19 3.51 13.54
C THR A 20 5.28 4.15 12.15
N ILE A 21 4.55 3.61 11.17
CA ILE A 21 4.53 4.15 9.80
C ILE A 21 3.71 5.44 9.75
N LEU A 22 2.57 5.47 10.43
CA LEU A 22 1.70 6.65 10.47
C LEU A 22 2.45 7.88 11.05
N ASN A 23 3.20 7.70 12.14
CA ASN A 23 4.02 8.75 12.74
C ASN A 23 5.18 9.22 11.84
N LYS A 24 5.59 8.39 10.87
CA LYS A 24 6.66 8.69 9.92
C LYS A 24 6.16 9.14 8.54
N ARG A 25 4.84 9.16 8.33
CA ARG A 25 4.20 9.43 7.03
C ARG A 25 4.67 10.76 6.42
N GLU A 26 4.77 11.81 7.22
CA GLU A 26 5.21 13.11 6.72
C GLU A 26 6.69 13.09 6.31
N GLY A 27 7.53 12.36 7.04
CA GLY A 27 8.91 12.09 6.65
C GLY A 27 9.01 11.36 5.30
N TYR A 28 8.14 10.37 5.08
CA TYR A 28 8.07 9.70 3.77
C TYR A 28 7.65 10.66 2.66
N ARG A 29 6.60 11.47 2.86
CA ARG A 29 6.16 12.46 1.86
C ARG A 29 7.27 13.43 1.50
N GLN A 30 7.97 13.97 2.50
CA GLN A 30 9.09 14.88 2.28
C GLN A 30 10.21 14.23 1.46
N LEU A 31 10.65 13.03 1.84
CA LEU A 31 11.80 12.35 1.22
C LEU A 31 11.49 11.74 -0.15
N PHE A 32 10.23 11.36 -0.38
CA PHE A 32 9.74 10.77 -1.62
C PHE A 32 8.92 11.74 -2.47
N ALA A 33 9.19 13.05 -2.36
CA ALA A 33 8.62 14.08 -3.25
C ALA A 33 7.08 14.05 -3.34
N GLY A 34 6.41 13.86 -2.20
CA GLY A 34 4.95 13.78 -2.12
C GLY A 34 4.37 12.53 -2.76
N PHE A 35 5.15 11.45 -2.89
CA PHE A 35 4.77 10.21 -3.58
C PHE A 35 4.52 10.37 -5.08
N ASP A 36 5.12 11.37 -5.74
CA ASP A 36 5.10 11.53 -7.20
C ASP A 36 5.91 10.41 -7.89
N PRO A 37 5.26 9.46 -8.60
CA PRO A 37 5.95 8.31 -9.20
C PRO A 37 6.98 8.73 -10.26
N VAL A 38 6.72 9.82 -11.00
CA VAL A 38 7.63 10.31 -12.05
C VAL A 38 8.93 10.81 -11.45
N LYS A 39 8.85 11.51 -10.30
CA LYS A 39 10.04 11.98 -9.58
C LYS A 39 10.78 10.85 -8.91
N ILE A 40 10.06 9.94 -8.24
CA ILE A 40 10.63 8.82 -7.50
C ILE A 40 11.40 7.88 -8.45
N ALA A 41 10.85 7.56 -9.61
CA ALA A 41 11.49 6.71 -10.61
C ALA A 41 12.87 7.23 -11.08
N ARG A 42 13.16 8.52 -10.89
CA ARG A 42 14.45 9.14 -11.23
C ARG A 42 15.45 9.14 -10.06
N PHE A 43 15.10 8.59 -8.90
CA PHE A 43 15.99 8.58 -7.74
C PHE A 43 17.19 7.65 -7.99
N THR A 44 18.40 8.18 -7.83
CA THR A 44 19.65 7.41 -7.92
C THR A 44 19.88 6.58 -6.67
N ASP A 45 20.72 5.55 -6.76
CA ASP A 45 21.08 4.73 -5.60
C ASP A 45 21.69 5.56 -4.47
N ALA A 46 22.57 6.50 -4.79
CA ALA A 46 23.14 7.42 -3.81
C ALA A 46 22.07 8.27 -3.08
N LYS A 47 20.97 8.62 -3.76
CA LYS A 47 19.84 9.29 -3.12
C LYS A 47 19.08 8.33 -2.20
N LEU A 48 18.84 7.11 -2.64
CA LEU A 48 18.19 6.09 -1.82
C LEU A 48 19.01 5.73 -0.58
N ASP A 49 20.34 5.67 -0.69
CA ASP A 49 21.24 5.46 0.45
C ASP A 49 21.09 6.58 1.49
N LYS A 50 21.07 7.84 1.05
CA LYS A 50 20.82 9.00 1.92
C LYS A 50 19.44 8.93 2.59
N ILE A 51 18.40 8.56 1.84
CA ILE A 51 17.05 8.39 2.39
C ILE A 51 17.03 7.26 3.42
N ALA A 52 17.66 6.12 3.13
CA ALA A 52 17.71 4.96 4.01
C ALA A 52 18.45 5.22 5.34
N SER A 53 19.31 6.23 5.41
CA SER A 53 19.93 6.67 6.67
C SER A 53 19.12 7.73 7.42
N ASN A 54 18.07 8.29 6.84
CA ASN A 54 17.32 9.40 7.41
C ASN A 54 16.42 8.94 8.58
N PRO A 55 16.48 9.60 9.76
CA PRO A 55 15.71 9.19 10.94
C PRO A 55 14.19 9.43 10.81
N LEU A 56 13.75 10.26 9.86
CA LEU A 56 12.33 10.55 9.64
C LEU A 56 11.55 9.34 9.12
N ILE A 57 12.23 8.33 8.56
CA ILE A 57 11.61 7.11 8.04
C ILE A 57 12.13 5.85 8.74
N VAL A 58 11.69 4.68 8.29
CA VAL A 58 12.28 3.41 8.69
C VAL A 58 13.59 3.22 7.94
N ARG A 59 14.71 3.14 8.67
CA ARG A 59 16.05 3.00 8.09
C ARG A 59 16.30 1.58 7.61
N HIS A 60 15.75 1.24 6.44
CA HIS A 60 15.87 -0.09 5.83
C HIS A 60 16.02 0.03 4.31
N ARG A 61 17.24 -0.23 3.81
CA ARG A 61 17.61 0.09 2.43
C ARG A 61 16.72 -0.57 1.37
N GLN A 62 16.38 -1.85 1.54
CA GLN A 62 15.51 -2.56 0.57
C GLN A 62 14.05 -2.04 0.57
N LYS A 63 13.56 -1.51 1.70
CA LYS A 63 12.21 -0.92 1.80
C LYS A 63 12.17 0.47 1.15
N VAL A 64 13.28 1.21 1.24
CA VAL A 64 13.44 2.48 0.52
C VAL A 64 13.50 2.25 -0.98
N GLU A 65 14.22 1.21 -1.39
CA GLU A 65 14.32 0.83 -2.80
C GLU A 65 13.00 0.36 -3.40
N SER A 66 12.20 -0.38 -2.63
CA SER A 66 10.91 -0.87 -3.12
C SER A 66 9.98 0.25 -3.55
N ILE A 67 10.04 1.43 -2.92
CA ILE A 67 9.23 2.59 -3.34
C ILE A 67 9.64 3.08 -4.73
N ARG A 68 10.95 3.03 -5.07
CA ARG A 68 11.42 3.31 -6.44
C ARG A 68 10.98 2.23 -7.43
N SER A 69 11.11 0.95 -7.08
CA SER A 69 10.64 -0.16 -7.92
C SER A 69 9.14 -0.07 -8.19
N ASN A 70 8.35 0.25 -7.16
CA ASN A 70 6.90 0.46 -7.26
C ASN A 70 6.57 1.64 -8.17
N ALA A 71 7.35 2.74 -8.12
CA ALA A 71 7.17 3.85 -9.04
C ALA A 71 7.43 3.46 -10.50
N HIS A 72 8.48 2.68 -10.78
CA HIS A 72 8.72 2.15 -12.12
C HIS A 72 7.58 1.25 -12.60
N ALA A 73 7.12 0.32 -11.75
CA ALA A 73 6.01 -0.58 -12.07
C ALA A 73 4.71 0.19 -12.36
N TRP A 74 4.40 1.19 -11.53
CA TRP A 74 3.23 2.05 -11.72
C TRP A 74 3.28 2.84 -13.03
N LEU A 75 4.44 3.40 -13.38
CA LEU A 75 4.63 4.10 -14.65
C LEU A 75 4.49 3.16 -15.85
N ALA A 76 5.05 1.95 -15.77
CA ALA A 76 4.94 0.93 -16.81
C ALA A 76 3.49 0.48 -17.03
N MET A 77 2.71 0.32 -15.95
CA MET A 77 1.25 0.06 -16.06
C MET A 77 0.56 1.18 -16.84
N ARG A 78 0.83 2.43 -16.47
CA ARG A 78 0.22 3.60 -17.11
C ARG A 78 0.60 3.70 -18.59
N GLU A 79 1.87 3.43 -18.94
CA GLU A 79 2.34 3.39 -20.33
C GLU A 79 1.67 2.27 -21.13
N ALA A 80 1.36 1.15 -20.50
CA ALA A 80 0.58 0.06 -21.08
C ALA A 80 -0.94 0.32 -21.13
N GLY A 81 -1.40 1.52 -20.76
CA GLY A 81 -2.81 1.89 -20.75
C GLY A 81 -3.62 1.30 -19.59
N GLN A 82 -2.96 0.79 -18.55
CA GLN A 82 -3.61 0.24 -17.36
C GLN A 82 -3.70 1.31 -16.27
N ASP A 83 -4.92 1.62 -15.84
CA ASP A 83 -5.14 2.48 -14.68
C ASP A 83 -4.95 1.68 -13.37
N PHE A 84 -4.18 2.24 -12.44
CA PHE A 84 -3.87 1.56 -11.18
C PHE A 84 -5.08 1.45 -10.26
N SER A 85 -5.96 2.46 -10.25
CA SER A 85 -7.18 2.43 -9.45
C SER A 85 -8.12 1.35 -9.96
N GLU A 86 -8.41 1.34 -11.26
CA GLU A 86 -9.22 0.30 -11.90
C GLU A 86 -8.65 -1.09 -11.63
N PHE A 87 -7.33 -1.25 -11.74
CA PHE A 87 -6.66 -2.53 -11.46
C PHE A 87 -6.86 -3.02 -10.03
N VAL A 88 -6.71 -2.17 -9.00
CA VAL A 88 -6.86 -2.63 -7.62
C VAL A 88 -8.33 -2.83 -7.23
N TRP A 89 -9.23 -2.00 -7.76
CA TRP A 89 -10.67 -2.10 -7.51
C TRP A 89 -11.32 -3.29 -8.24
N SER A 90 -10.73 -3.79 -9.33
CA SER A 90 -11.23 -5.01 -9.99
C SER A 90 -11.20 -6.24 -9.09
N TYR A 91 -10.38 -6.26 -8.03
CA TYR A 91 -10.34 -7.36 -7.05
C TYR A 91 -11.53 -7.39 -6.10
N VAL A 92 -12.38 -6.37 -6.14
CA VAL A 92 -13.65 -6.29 -5.42
C VAL A 92 -14.81 -5.95 -6.36
N ASN A 93 -14.67 -6.29 -7.66
CA ASN A 93 -15.67 -5.98 -8.69
C ASN A 93 -16.07 -4.49 -8.74
N HIS A 94 -15.14 -3.59 -8.41
CA HIS A 94 -15.35 -2.14 -8.36
C HIS A 94 -16.40 -1.67 -7.34
N GLU A 95 -16.75 -2.52 -6.37
CA GLU A 95 -17.68 -2.21 -5.28
C GLU A 95 -17.04 -2.57 -3.94
N ALA A 96 -17.23 -1.74 -2.92
CA ALA A 96 -16.70 -2.05 -1.59
C ALA A 96 -17.41 -3.28 -1.01
N ILE A 97 -16.66 -4.19 -0.40
CA ILE A 97 -17.23 -5.37 0.26
C ILE A 97 -17.45 -5.06 1.74
N ASP A 98 -18.70 -5.00 2.17
CA ASP A 98 -19.04 -5.04 3.59
C ASP A 98 -19.04 -6.48 4.10
N ASN A 99 -18.08 -6.80 4.97
CA ASN A 99 -17.97 -8.13 5.56
C ASN A 99 -18.85 -8.33 6.80
N ALA A 100 -19.45 -7.26 7.35
CA ALA A 100 -20.31 -7.26 8.54
C ALA A 100 -19.73 -8.06 9.73
N ARG A 101 -18.42 -7.92 9.98
CA ARG A 101 -17.70 -8.68 11.02
C ARG A 101 -18.22 -8.33 12.41
N THR A 102 -18.44 -9.30 13.27
CA THR A 102 -18.97 -9.06 14.63
C THR A 102 -17.86 -9.02 15.69
N CYS A 103 -16.73 -9.68 15.42
CA CYS A 103 -15.59 -9.72 16.33
C CYS A 103 -14.24 -9.79 15.61
N MET A 104 -13.16 -9.39 16.30
CA MET A 104 -11.82 -9.29 15.70
C MET A 104 -11.26 -10.64 15.21
N SER A 105 -11.67 -11.76 15.79
CA SER A 105 -11.21 -13.09 15.35
C SER A 105 -11.74 -13.50 13.97
N GLU A 106 -12.78 -12.83 13.47
CA GLU A 106 -13.30 -13.06 12.12
C GLU A 106 -12.52 -12.28 11.04
N VAL A 107 -11.74 -11.27 11.43
CA VAL A 107 -10.97 -10.44 10.49
C VAL A 107 -9.72 -11.22 10.06
N PRO A 108 -9.62 -11.66 8.80
CA PRO A 108 -8.50 -12.46 8.35
C PRO A 108 -7.25 -11.59 8.16
N ALA A 109 -6.06 -12.20 8.23
CA ALA A 109 -4.82 -11.49 7.90
C ALA A 109 -4.58 -11.37 6.38
N LYS A 110 -5.30 -12.15 5.56
CA LYS A 110 -5.25 -12.15 4.09
C LYS A 110 -6.47 -12.88 3.54
N THR A 111 -6.82 -12.61 2.29
CA THR A 111 -7.91 -13.28 1.56
C THR A 111 -7.41 -13.84 0.24
N ASP A 112 -8.26 -14.57 -0.47
CA ASP A 112 -7.96 -15.02 -1.83
C ASP A 112 -7.78 -13.84 -2.78
N ALA A 113 -8.61 -12.80 -2.66
CA ALA A 113 -8.49 -11.55 -3.41
C ALA A 113 -7.15 -10.86 -3.13
N SER A 114 -6.74 -10.72 -1.86
CA SER A 114 -5.45 -10.09 -1.53
C SER A 114 -4.25 -10.93 -1.98
N THR A 115 -4.39 -12.26 -1.99
CA THR A 115 -3.38 -13.19 -2.51
C THR A 115 -3.24 -13.08 -4.03
N ALA A 116 -4.35 -12.99 -4.75
CA ALA A 116 -4.37 -12.78 -6.19
C ALA A 116 -3.78 -11.41 -6.57
N MET A 117 -4.15 -10.35 -5.85
CA MET A 117 -3.61 -9.00 -6.03
C MET A 117 -2.09 -8.98 -5.80
N SER A 118 -1.63 -9.56 -4.70
CA SER A 118 -0.19 -9.69 -4.40
C SER A 118 0.58 -10.37 -5.53
N LYS A 119 0.03 -11.46 -6.08
CA LYS A 119 0.66 -12.20 -7.19
C LYS A 119 0.78 -11.34 -8.45
N GLN A 120 -0.27 -10.60 -8.82
CA GLN A 120 -0.24 -9.77 -10.02
C GLN A 120 0.64 -8.51 -9.83
N LEU A 121 0.56 -7.85 -8.68
CA LEU A 121 1.46 -6.72 -8.37
C LEU A 121 2.93 -7.14 -8.47
N LYS A 122 3.30 -8.31 -7.91
CA LYS A 122 4.66 -8.85 -8.04
C LYS A 122 5.05 -9.10 -9.50
N LYS A 123 4.14 -9.65 -10.31
CA LYS A 123 4.37 -9.88 -11.75
C LYS A 123 4.59 -8.57 -12.51
N LEU A 124 3.93 -7.50 -12.09
CA LEU A 124 4.09 -6.15 -12.63
C LEU A 124 5.36 -5.42 -12.12
N GLY A 125 6.13 -6.03 -11.21
CA GLY A 125 7.39 -5.47 -10.71
C GLY A 125 7.26 -4.71 -9.39
N PHE A 126 6.09 -4.71 -8.75
CA PHE A 126 5.95 -4.15 -7.41
C PHE A 126 6.67 -5.03 -6.36
N ALA A 127 7.24 -4.38 -5.35
CA ALA A 127 7.98 -4.98 -4.26
C ALA A 127 7.36 -4.63 -2.90
N PHE A 128 7.58 -5.49 -1.90
CA PHE A 128 6.96 -5.40 -0.56
C PHE A 128 5.42 -5.43 -0.56
N VAL A 129 4.83 -6.12 -1.54
CA VAL A 129 3.38 -6.28 -1.72
C VAL A 129 2.94 -7.72 -1.44
N GLY A 130 3.18 -8.21 -0.22
CA GLY A 130 2.75 -9.54 0.21
C GLY A 130 1.22 -9.66 0.35
N PRO A 131 0.62 -10.87 0.43
CA PRO A 131 -0.84 -11.01 0.56
C PRO A 131 -1.43 -10.30 1.79
N THR A 132 -0.72 -10.31 2.92
CA THR A 132 -1.13 -9.58 4.14
C THR A 132 -1.05 -8.08 3.95
N THR A 133 0.03 -7.57 3.32
CA THR A 133 0.14 -6.15 2.95
C THR A 133 -0.96 -5.73 2.00
N CYS A 134 -1.31 -6.56 1.01
CA CYS A 134 -2.39 -6.25 0.07
C CYS A 134 -3.74 -6.23 0.79
N TYR A 135 -3.97 -7.09 1.78
CA TYR A 135 -5.23 -7.07 2.53
C TYR A 135 -5.34 -5.82 3.43
N ALA A 136 -4.25 -5.47 4.13
CA ALA A 136 -4.19 -4.22 4.89
C ALA A 136 -4.42 -3.00 3.98
N PHE A 137 -3.83 -3.01 2.78
CA PHE A 137 -4.08 -2.00 1.75
C PHE A 137 -5.56 -1.96 1.30
N MET A 138 -6.20 -3.11 1.09
CA MET A 138 -7.63 -3.18 0.73
C MET A 138 -8.50 -2.59 1.84
N GLN A 139 -8.21 -2.91 3.11
CA GLN A 139 -8.91 -2.35 4.27
C GLN A 139 -8.72 -0.83 4.34
N ALA A 140 -7.48 -0.35 4.30
CA ALA A 140 -7.17 1.07 4.41
C ALA A 140 -7.61 1.89 3.18
N GLY A 141 -7.72 1.24 2.02
CA GLY A 141 -8.16 1.81 0.75
C GLY A 141 -9.69 1.81 0.57
N GLY A 142 -10.44 1.23 1.52
CA GLY A 142 -11.90 1.16 1.46
C GLY A 142 -12.48 0.13 0.48
N MET A 143 -11.66 -0.78 -0.03
CA MET A 143 -12.12 -1.88 -0.88
C MET A 143 -12.89 -2.92 -0.08
N VAL A 144 -12.56 -3.05 1.21
CA VAL A 144 -13.29 -3.89 2.16
C VAL A 144 -13.58 -3.09 3.43
N ASN A 145 -14.79 -3.20 3.94
CA ASN A 145 -15.15 -2.71 5.25
C ASN A 145 -15.02 -3.84 6.27
N ASP A 146 -13.97 -3.77 7.07
CA ASP A 146 -13.71 -4.67 8.20
C ASP A 146 -13.88 -3.99 9.56
N HIS A 147 -14.53 -2.82 9.60
CA HIS A 147 -15.02 -2.32 10.88
C HIS A 147 -15.96 -3.37 11.48
N LEU A 148 -15.89 -3.58 12.79
CA LEU A 148 -16.87 -4.45 13.44
C LEU A 148 -18.25 -3.80 13.37
N THR A 149 -19.32 -4.58 13.31
CA THR A 149 -20.71 -4.09 13.33
C THR A 149 -21.04 -3.27 14.58
N SER A 150 -20.28 -3.46 15.66
CA SER A 150 -20.33 -2.66 16.88
C SER A 150 -19.52 -1.35 16.83
N CYS A 151 -18.67 -1.18 15.81
CA CYS A 151 -17.89 0.04 15.62
C CYS A 151 -18.80 1.17 15.11
N PRO A 152 -18.81 2.36 15.74
CA PRO A 152 -19.63 3.48 15.29
C PRO A 152 -19.35 3.94 13.85
N ARG A 153 -18.17 3.60 13.31
CA ARG A 153 -17.77 3.93 11.93
C ARG A 153 -18.31 2.95 10.89
N HIS A 154 -18.70 1.73 11.27
CA HIS A 154 -19.23 0.74 10.33
C HIS A 154 -20.33 1.29 9.39
N PRO A 155 -21.40 1.96 9.87
CA PRO A 155 -22.45 2.47 8.98
C PRO A 155 -22.01 3.63 8.09
N GLU A 156 -20.87 4.29 8.37
CA GLU A 156 -20.38 5.42 7.57
C GLU A 156 -19.55 4.96 6.36
N VAL A 157 -19.07 3.71 6.38
CA VAL A 157 -18.16 3.14 5.37
C VAL A 157 -18.65 1.79 4.81
N ALA A 158 -19.89 1.42 5.13
CA ALA A 158 -20.61 0.30 4.56
C ALA A 158 -21.25 0.70 3.22
#